data_AF-A0A7S0ZPG9-F1
#
_entry.id   AF-A0A7S0ZPG9-F1
#
_cell.length_a   1.000
_cell.length_b   1.000
_cell.length_c   1.000
_cell.angle_alpha   90.00
_cell.angle_beta   90.00
_cell.angle_gamma   90.00
#
_symmetry.space_group_name_H-M   'P 1'
#
loop_
_entity.id
_entity.type
_entity.pdbx_description
1 polymer ?
#
loop_
_entity_poly.entity_id
_entity_poly.type
_entity_poly.pdbx_seq_one_letter_code
_entity_poly.pdbx_strand_id
1 'polypeptide(L)'
;REALKIGKEALGLYKEMGDKTGEAGALLAMANIQIANNMPTDALKSAKDARELYQELGNVEGQVQGFQTSASVFLVQGRKDEALREAAEAKDLCKTIGDQAAEAVALQVFANVHLAFI
;
A
#
# COMPACT_ATOMS: atom_id res chain seq x y z
N ARG A 1 -18.39 1.32 8.07
CA ARG A 1 -18.06 1.25 9.52
C ARG A 1 -17.78 -0.18 9.97
N GLU A 2 -18.62 -1.16 9.64
CA GLU A 2 -18.38 -2.58 9.99
C GLU A 2 -17.08 -3.14 9.42
N ALA A 3 -16.76 -2.86 8.14
CA ALA A 3 -15.53 -3.35 7.51
C ALA A 3 -14.24 -2.89 8.25
N LEU A 4 -14.18 -1.66 8.76
CA LEU A 4 -13.03 -1.19 9.54
C LEU A 4 -12.94 -1.85 10.91
N LYS A 5 -14.08 -2.21 11.51
CA LYS A 5 -14.11 -2.94 12.77
C LYS A 5 -13.54 -4.34 12.58
N ILE A 6 -14.01 -5.06 11.55
CA ILE A 6 -13.51 -6.38 11.18
C ILE A 6 -11.99 -6.32 10.87
N GLY A 7 -11.54 -5.31 10.12
CA GLY A 7 -10.11 -5.13 9.84
C GLY A 7 -9.25 -4.93 11.10
N LYS A 8 -9.74 -4.16 12.08
CA LYS A 8 -9.06 -3.97 13.37
C LYS A 8 -9.04 -5.23 14.22
N GLU A 9 -10.12 -6.01 14.22
CA GLU A 9 -10.20 -7.30 14.92
C GLU A 9 -9.19 -8.29 14.31
N ALA A 10 -9.15 -8.40 12.98
CA ALA A 10 -8.16 -9.23 12.28
C ALA A 10 -6.72 -8.80 12.60
N LEU A 11 -6.43 -7.49 12.57
CA LEU A 11 -5.12 -6.95 12.94
C LEU A 11 -4.74 -7.30 14.39
N GLY A 12 -5.70 -7.26 15.33
CA GLY A 12 -5.47 -7.67 16.71
C GLY A 12 -5.10 -9.15 16.83
N LEU A 13 -5.83 -10.02 16.14
CA LEU A 13 -5.56 -11.47 16.14
C LEU A 13 -4.19 -11.79 15.56
N TYR A 14 -3.80 -11.17 14.44
CA TYR A 14 -2.48 -11.39 13.85
C TYR A 14 -1.35 -10.91 14.79
N LYS A 15 -1.55 -9.79 15.50
CA LYS A 15 -0.61 -9.31 16.54
C LYS A 15 -0.47 -10.29 17.69
N GLU A 16 -1.57 -10.83 18.20
CA GLU A 16 -1.55 -11.83 19.28
C GLU A 16 -0.84 -13.12 18.86
N MET A 17 -0.98 -13.50 17.59
CA MET A 17 -0.28 -14.64 17.00
C MET A 17 1.20 -14.36 16.65
N GLY A 18 1.63 -13.10 16.64
CA GLY A 18 2.93 -12.68 16.12
C GLY A 18 3.09 -12.85 14.61
N ASP A 19 1.99 -12.93 13.87
CA ASP A 19 2.00 -13.08 12.40
C ASP A 19 2.11 -11.71 11.72
N LYS A 20 3.36 -11.25 11.56
CA LYS A 20 3.66 -9.98 10.89
C LYS A 20 3.16 -9.90 9.44
N THR A 21 3.07 -11.03 8.73
CA THR A 21 2.58 -11.04 7.34
C THR A 21 1.08 -10.79 7.32
N GLY A 22 0.35 -11.44 8.23
CA GLY A 22 -1.07 -11.22 8.45
C GLY A 22 -1.36 -9.79 8.91
N GLU A 23 -0.55 -9.25 9.83
CA GLU A 23 -0.66 -7.84 10.27
C GLU A 23 -0.56 -6.85 9.10
N ALA A 24 0.47 -7.02 8.25
CA ALA A 24 0.69 -6.16 7.09
C ALA A 24 -0.47 -6.27 6.08
N GLY A 25 -0.95 -7.48 5.81
CA GLY A 25 -2.10 -7.71 4.93
C GLY A 25 -3.39 -7.07 5.46
N ALA A 26 -3.65 -7.19 6.76
CA ALA A 26 -4.79 -6.56 7.42
C ALA A 26 -4.73 -5.02 7.32
N LEU A 27 -3.54 -4.43 7.48
CA LEU A 27 -3.31 -3.00 7.32
C LEU A 27 -3.57 -2.51 5.89
N LEU A 28 -3.14 -3.25 4.87
CA LEU A 28 -3.47 -2.92 3.46
C LEU A 28 -4.97 -2.99 3.19
N ALA A 29 -5.66 -4.01 3.72
CA ALA A 29 -7.11 -4.11 3.61
C ALA A 29 -7.80 -2.92 4.28
N MET A 30 -7.35 -2.53 5.47
CA MET A 30 -7.84 -1.33 6.17
C MET A 30 -7.60 -0.04 5.36
N ALA A 31 -6.43 0.11 4.74
CA ALA A 31 -6.11 1.25 3.89
C ALA A 31 -7.07 1.37 2.71
N ASN A 32 -7.39 0.26 2.02
CA ASN A 32 -8.38 0.25 0.95
C ASN A 32 -9.78 0.64 1.43
N ILE A 33 -10.19 0.16 2.62
CA ILE A 33 -11.47 0.54 3.23
C ILE A 33 -11.46 2.03 3.60
N GLN A 34 -10.35 2.58 4.08
CA GLN A 34 -10.21 4.00 4.41
C GLN A 34 -10.27 4.88 3.15
N ILE A 35 -9.66 4.46 2.03
CA ILE A 35 -9.82 5.12 0.72
C ILE A 35 -11.30 5.20 0.35
N ALA A 36 -12.02 4.07 0.40
CA ALA A 36 -13.44 4.00 0.05
C ALA A 36 -14.33 4.86 0.97
N ASN A 37 -13.89 5.13 2.22
CA ASN A 37 -14.58 5.99 3.16
C ASN A 37 -14.08 7.45 3.15
N ASN A 38 -13.25 7.84 2.18
CA ASN A 38 -12.66 9.18 2.07
C ASN A 38 -11.88 9.59 3.33
N MET A 39 -11.09 8.67 3.89
CA MET A 39 -10.22 8.84 5.05
C MET A 39 -8.74 8.78 4.65
N PRO A 40 -8.23 9.76 3.89
CA PRO A 40 -6.93 9.69 3.22
C PRO A 40 -5.75 9.64 4.19
N THR A 41 -5.80 10.38 5.30
CA THR A 41 -4.72 10.38 6.31
C THR A 41 -4.55 9.01 6.96
N ASP A 42 -5.67 8.37 7.31
CA ASP A 42 -5.63 7.05 7.92
C ASP A 42 -5.20 5.98 6.90
N ALA A 43 -5.66 6.09 5.65
CA ALA A 43 -5.24 5.21 4.56
C ALA A 43 -3.72 5.25 4.31
N LEU A 44 -3.14 6.45 4.24
CA LEU A 44 -1.70 6.61 4.07
C LEU A 44 -0.92 6.03 5.25
N LYS A 45 -1.43 6.22 6.47
CA LYS A 45 -0.82 5.63 7.66
C LYS A 45 -0.85 4.10 7.60
N SER A 46 -2.02 3.50 7.34
CA SER A 46 -2.15 2.04 7.25
C SER A 46 -1.32 1.44 6.11
N ALA A 47 -1.23 2.12 4.95
CA ALA A 47 -0.36 1.69 3.86
C ALA A 47 1.14 1.76 4.22
N LYS A 48 1.56 2.80 4.95
CA LYS A 48 2.94 2.94 5.44
C LYS A 48 3.28 1.88 6.48
N ASP A 49 2.42 1.69 7.48
CA ASP A 49 2.63 0.70 8.54
C ASP A 49 2.73 -0.73 7.94
N ALA A 50 1.91 -1.05 6.92
CA ALA A 50 2.03 -2.31 6.20
C ALA A 50 3.35 -2.46 5.44
N ARG A 51 3.80 -1.38 4.77
CA ARG A 51 5.06 -1.35 4.03
C ARG A 51 6.26 -1.57 4.95
N GLU A 52 6.28 -0.96 6.12
CA GLU A 52 7.34 -1.14 7.12
C GLU A 52 7.40 -2.60 7.60
N LEU A 53 6.26 -3.22 7.89
CA LEU A 53 6.21 -4.64 8.24
C LEU A 53 6.72 -5.54 7.10
N TYR A 54 6.30 -5.29 5.86
CA TYR A 54 6.80 -6.05 4.71
C TYR A 54 8.29 -5.83 4.46
N GLN A 55 8.82 -4.64 4.77
CA GLN A 55 10.24 -4.36 4.73
C GLN A 55 11.00 -5.18 5.77
N GLU A 56 10.52 -5.26 7.01
CA GLU A 56 11.11 -6.11 8.06
C GLU A 56 11.11 -7.60 7.66
N LEU A 57 10.12 -8.03 6.88
CA LEU A 57 9.98 -9.39 6.37
C LEU A 57 10.79 -9.65 5.09
N GLY A 58 11.41 -8.64 4.50
CA GLY A 58 12.06 -8.75 3.18
C GLY A 58 11.08 -9.02 2.02
N ASN A 59 9.78 -8.80 2.23
CA ASN A 59 8.75 -9.00 1.23
C ASN A 59 8.63 -7.76 0.33
N VAL A 60 9.20 -7.83 -0.87
CA VAL A 60 9.23 -6.72 -1.82
C VAL A 60 7.86 -6.47 -2.43
N GLU A 61 7.15 -7.54 -2.79
CA GLU A 61 5.82 -7.44 -3.38
C GLU A 61 4.86 -6.70 -2.43
N GLY A 62 4.86 -7.05 -1.15
CA GLY A 62 4.07 -6.39 -0.12
C GLY A 62 4.43 -4.91 0.07
N GLN A 63 5.72 -4.57 -0.01
CA GLN A 63 6.14 -3.16 0.01
C GLN A 63 5.60 -2.38 -1.19
N VAL A 64 5.67 -2.97 -2.40
CA VAL A 64 5.14 -2.38 -3.63
C VAL A 64 3.63 -2.18 -3.54
N GLN A 65 2.89 -3.14 -2.96
CA GLN A 65 1.46 -2.97 -2.70
C GLN A 65 1.20 -1.78 -1.76
N GLY A 66 2.02 -1.58 -0.73
CA GLY A 66 1.94 -0.41 0.14
C GLY A 66 2.20 0.91 -0.60
N PHE A 67 3.14 0.96 -1.54
CA PHE A 67 3.33 2.13 -2.42
C PHE A 67 2.13 2.37 -3.34
N GLN A 68 1.60 1.32 -3.96
CA GLN A 68 0.42 1.38 -4.82
C GLN A 68 -0.81 1.92 -4.07
N THR A 69 -1.04 1.47 -2.84
CA THR A 69 -2.14 1.97 -2.02
C THR A 69 -1.97 3.46 -1.71
N SER A 70 -0.77 3.92 -1.33
CA SER A 70 -0.51 5.35 -1.11
C SER A 70 -0.70 6.18 -2.39
N ALA A 71 -0.20 5.70 -3.54
CA ALA A 71 -0.43 6.35 -4.83
C ALA A 71 -1.93 6.48 -5.14
N SER A 72 -2.71 5.44 -4.84
CA SER A 72 -4.17 5.43 -5.01
C SER A 72 -4.86 6.46 -4.11
N VAL A 73 -4.41 6.65 -2.87
CA VAL A 73 -4.91 7.73 -2.00
C VAL A 73 -4.69 9.09 -2.66
N PHE A 74 -3.47 9.36 -3.13
CA PHE A 74 -3.15 10.64 -3.75
C PHE A 74 -3.91 10.88 -5.06
N LEU A 75 -4.13 9.82 -5.85
CA LEU A 75 -4.95 9.88 -7.06
C LEU A 75 -6.39 10.31 -6.76
N VAL A 76 -7.03 9.70 -5.76
CA VAL A 76 -8.39 10.06 -5.33
C VAL A 76 -8.44 11.52 -4.82
N GLN A 77 -7.34 12.04 -4.28
CA GLN A 77 -7.23 13.44 -3.88
C GLN A 77 -6.84 14.41 -5.01
N GLY A 78 -6.61 13.94 -6.24
CA GLY A 78 -6.11 14.75 -7.35
C GLY A 78 -4.66 15.22 -7.20
N ARG A 79 -3.90 14.61 -6.28
CA ARG A 79 -2.51 14.96 -5.93
C ARG A 79 -1.51 14.19 -6.79
N LYS A 80 -1.39 14.61 -8.04
CA LYS A 80 -0.60 13.92 -9.08
C LYS A 80 0.87 13.73 -8.70
N ASP A 81 1.51 14.78 -8.20
CA ASP A 81 2.96 14.76 -7.95
C ASP A 81 3.34 13.82 -6.80
N GLU A 82 2.48 13.70 -5.78
CA GLU A 82 2.66 12.73 -4.71
C GLU A 82 2.39 11.30 -5.19
N ALA A 83 1.36 11.10 -6.02
CA ALA A 83 1.09 9.78 -6.61
C ALA A 83 2.25 9.28 -7.49
N LEU A 84 2.86 10.17 -8.29
CA LEU A 84 4.04 9.87 -9.10
C LEU A 84 5.27 9.57 -8.24
N ARG A 85 5.43 10.24 -7.09
CA ARG A 85 6.52 9.96 -6.14
C ARG A 85 6.40 8.57 -5.54
N GLU A 86 5.21 8.18 -5.07
CA GLU A 86 4.99 6.81 -4.55
C GLU A 86 5.25 5.74 -5.61
N ALA A 87 4.84 5.98 -6.85
CA ALA A 87 5.13 5.06 -7.96
C ALA A 87 6.64 4.97 -8.26
N ALA A 88 7.36 6.10 -8.21
CA ALA A 88 8.80 6.16 -8.42
C ALA A 88 9.57 5.35 -7.38
N GLU A 89 9.23 5.52 -6.10
CA GLU A 89 9.84 4.77 -5.02
C GLU A 89 9.60 3.25 -5.15
N ALA A 90 8.38 2.84 -5.55
CA ALA A 90 8.09 1.43 -5.83
C ALA A 90 8.98 0.87 -6.95
N LYS A 91 9.16 1.62 -8.04
CA LYS A 91 9.98 1.20 -9.18
C LYS A 91 11.45 1.08 -8.81
N ASP A 92 11.98 2.03 -8.05
CA ASP A 92 13.39 2.02 -7.63
C ASP A 92 13.67 0.88 -6.65
N LEU A 93 12.70 0.53 -5.79
CA LEU A 93 12.77 -0.66 -4.96
C LEU A 93 12.89 -1.94 -5.79
N CYS A 94 12.00 -2.15 -6.77
CA CYS A 94 12.01 -3.36 -7.61
C CYS A 94 13.32 -3.51 -8.39
N LYS A 95 13.83 -2.40 -8.94
CA LYS A 95 15.11 -2.37 -9.67
C LYS A 95 16.28 -2.76 -8.79
N THR A 96 16.30 -2.30 -7.54
CA THR A 96 17.41 -2.59 -6.60
C THR A 96 17.52 -4.08 -6.31
N ILE A 97 16.38 -4.79 -6.36
CA ILE A 97 16.29 -6.20 -5.95
C ILE A 97 16.32 -7.16 -7.16
N GLY A 98 16.12 -6.64 -8.38
CA GLY A 98 16.11 -7.44 -9.61
C GLY A 98 14.86 -8.31 -9.76
N ASP A 99 13.79 -7.99 -9.04
CA ASP A 99 12.52 -8.71 -9.07
C ASP A 99 11.64 -8.18 -10.22
N GLN A 100 11.59 -8.95 -11.31
CA GLN A 100 10.82 -8.59 -12.50
C GLN A 100 9.30 -8.60 -12.29
N ALA A 101 8.81 -9.43 -11.36
CA ALA A 101 7.38 -9.48 -11.05
C ALA A 101 6.97 -8.22 -10.28
N ALA A 102 7.76 -7.84 -9.28
CA ALA A 102 7.57 -6.59 -8.56
C ALA A 102 7.74 -5.37 -9.47
N GLU A 103 8.68 -5.41 -10.43
CA GLU A 103 8.87 -4.35 -11.43
C GLU A 103 7.62 -4.16 -12.30
N ALA A 104 6.98 -5.25 -12.76
CA ALA A 104 5.75 -5.19 -13.52
C ALA A 104 4.60 -4.52 -12.74
N VAL A 105 4.47 -4.83 -11.44
CA VAL A 105 3.48 -4.20 -10.56
C VAL A 105 3.77 -2.69 -10.42
N ALA A 106 5.02 -2.31 -10.13
CA ALA A 106 5.40 -0.90 -10.01
C ALA A 106 5.16 -0.09 -11.32
N LEU A 107 5.43 -0.70 -12.47
CA LEU A 107 5.14 -0.09 -13.78
C LEU A 107 3.63 0.08 -14.01
N GLN A 108 2.81 -0.87 -13.54
CA GLN A 108 1.35 -0.74 -13.59
C GLN A 108 0.86 0.43 -12.74
N VAL A 109 1.44 0.66 -11.55
CA VAL A 109 1.12 1.84 -10.72
C VAL A 109 1.43 3.12 -11.48
N PHE A 110 2.61 3.23 -12.09
CA PHE A 110 2.97 4.37 -12.93
C PHE A 110 1.99 4.61 -14.07
N ALA A 111 1.64 3.56 -14.82
CA ALA A 111 0.69 3.66 -15.93
C ALA A 111 -0.68 4.16 -15.44
N ASN A 112 -1.17 3.64 -14.31
CA ASN A 112 -2.44 4.05 -13.71
C ASN A 112 -2.42 5.51 -13.27
N VAL A 113 -1.33 5.97 -12.64
CA VAL A 113 -1.17 7.38 -12.26
C VAL A 113 -1.19 8.27 -13.50
N HIS A 114 -0.49 7.89 -14.58
CA HIS A 114 -0.51 8.67 -15.81
C HIS A 114 -1.89 8.73 -16.47
N LEU A 115 -2.60 7.59 -16.56
CA LEU A 115 -3.95 7.51 -17.15
C LEU A 115 -4.99 8.36 -16.41
N ALA A 116 -4.87 8.49 -15.09
CA ALA A 116 -5.82 9.25 -14.28
C ALA A 116 -5.80 10.77 -14.50
N PHE A 117 -4.78 11.29 -15.20
CA PHE A 117 -4.61 12.73 -15.44
C PHE A 117 -4.41 13.08 -16.92
N ILE A 118 -5.02 12.30 -17.83
CA ILE A 118 -5.17 12.59 -19.27
C ILE A 118 -6.60 13.07 -19.51
#